data_AF-A0A840PNP8-F1
#
_entry.id   AF-A0A840PNP8-F1
#
_cell.length_a   1.000
_cell.length_b   1.000
_cell.length_c   1.000
_cell.angle_alpha   90.00
_cell.angle_beta   90.00
_cell.angle_gamma   90.00
#
_symmetry.space_group_name_H-M   'P 1'
#
loop_
_entity.id
_entity.type
_entity.pdbx_description
1 polymer ?
#
loop_
_entity_poly.entity_id
_entity_poly.type
_entity_poly.pdbx_seq_one_letter_code
_entity_poly.pdbx_strand_id
1 'polypeptide(L)'
;MYDYWLGGKDNSAADREMGDRVKAVVPQMPLLARQNRWFLGRAVKFLAGKAGIGRFLDIGSGLPTMNNVHEVAQATRADAEVVYVDNDPVVLA
;
A
#
# COMPACT_ATOMS: atom_id res chain seq x y z
N MET A 1 6.95 -9.01 -3.75
CA MET A 1 6.12 -9.34 -4.95
C MET A 1 5.09 -8.25 -5.29
N TYR A 2 4.33 -7.74 -4.32
CA TYR A 2 3.30 -6.71 -4.57
C TYR A 2 3.87 -5.43 -5.20
N ASP A 3 5.04 -4.99 -4.74
CA ASP A 3 5.78 -3.86 -5.31
C ASP A 3 6.09 -4.03 -6.82
N TYR A 4 6.48 -5.24 -7.23
CA TYR A 4 6.70 -5.56 -8.64
C TYR A 4 5.45 -5.34 -9.50
N TRP A 5 4.27 -5.76 -9.03
CA TRP A 5 3.00 -5.51 -9.74
C TRP A 5 2.60 -4.04 -9.78
N LEU A 6 3.10 -3.23 -8.86
CA LEU A 6 2.93 -1.77 -8.86
C LEU A 6 3.96 -1.05 -9.73
N GLY A 7 4.95 -1.76 -10.28
CA GLY A 7 6.04 -1.19 -11.06
C GLY A 7 7.13 -0.53 -10.20
N GLY A 8 7.20 -0.87 -8.92
CA GLY A 8 8.27 -0.43 -8.04
C GLY A 8 9.58 -1.18 -8.30
N LYS A 9 10.63 -0.74 -7.60
CA LYS A 9 11.99 -1.27 -7.72
C LYS A 9 12.41 -2.14 -6.53
N ASP A 10 11.63 -2.13 -5.46
CA ASP A 10 11.93 -2.77 -4.19
C ASP A 10 11.37 -4.20 -4.22
N ASN A 11 11.92 -4.99 -5.15
CA ASN A 11 11.57 -6.38 -5.37
C ASN A 11 12.78 -7.20 -5.83
N SER A 12 12.89 -8.41 -5.30
CA SER A 12 13.96 -9.34 -5.64
C SER A 12 13.70 -10.06 -6.97
N ALA A 13 14.70 -10.81 -7.47
CA ALA A 13 14.50 -11.66 -8.63
C ALA A 13 13.43 -12.74 -8.39
N ALA A 14 13.39 -13.30 -7.17
CA ALA A 14 12.39 -14.30 -6.78
C ALA A 14 10.98 -13.71 -6.75
N ASP A 15 10.83 -12.45 -6.31
CA ASP A 15 9.55 -11.74 -6.33
C ASP A 15 9.00 -11.56 -7.75
N ARG A 16 9.88 -11.22 -8.70
CA ARG A 16 9.51 -11.05 -10.11
C ARG A 16 9.10 -12.37 -10.73
N GLU A 17 9.89 -13.42 -10.50
CA GLU A 17 9.58 -14.76 -10.98
C GLU A 17 8.22 -15.26 -10.47
N MET A 18 7.96 -15.13 -9.16
CA MET A 18 6.67 -15.49 -8.60
C MET A 18 5.55 -14.60 -9.13
N GLY A 19 5.80 -13.29 -9.24
CA GLY A 19 4.87 -12.33 -9.81
C GLY A 19 4.44 -12.67 -11.23
N ASP A 20 5.37 -13.14 -12.07
CA ASP A 20 5.09 -13.59 -13.43
C ASP A 20 4.32 -14.91 -13.47
N ARG A 21 4.65 -15.87 -12.60
CA ARG A 21 3.89 -17.14 -12.47
C ARG A 21 2.44 -16.87 -12.09
N VAL A 22 2.20 -15.99 -11.13
CA VAL A 22 0.84 -15.60 -10.72
C VAL A 22 0.13 -14.86 -11.86
N LYS A 23 0.81 -13.94 -12.55
CA LYS A 23 0.25 -13.21 -13.70
C LYS A 23 -0.14 -14.13 -14.85
N ALA A 24 0.57 -15.24 -15.06
CA ALA A 24 0.20 -16.25 -16.05
C ALA A 24 -1.15 -16.92 -15.76
N VAL A 25 -1.49 -17.09 -14.48
CA VAL A 25 -2.78 -17.67 -14.04
C VAL A 25 -3.87 -16.60 -13.91
N VAL A 26 -3.49 -15.41 -13.45
CA VAL A 26 -4.40 -14.28 -13.18
C VAL A 26 -3.84 -13.01 -13.84
N PRO A 27 -4.06 -12.80 -15.15
CA PRO A 27 -3.47 -11.69 -15.90
C PRO A 27 -3.82 -10.30 -15.36
N GLN A 28 -4.94 -10.17 -14.66
CA GLN A 28 -5.41 -8.92 -14.07
C GLN A 28 -4.69 -8.51 -12.77
N MET A 29 -3.81 -9.35 -12.19
CA MET A 29 -3.18 -9.06 -10.89
C MET A 29 -2.51 -7.68 -10.79
N PRO A 30 -1.74 -7.21 -11.80
CA PRO A 30 -1.19 -5.85 -11.76
C PRO A 30 -2.24 -4.74 -11.76
N LEU A 31 -3.39 -4.96 -12.41
CA LEU A 31 -4.51 -4.02 -12.34
C LEU A 31 -5.14 -4.05 -10.94
N LEU A 32 -5.38 -5.24 -10.38
CA LEU A 32 -5.96 -5.39 -9.04
C LEU A 32 -5.09 -4.76 -7.95
N ALA A 33 -3.77 -4.94 -8.01
CA ALA A 33 -2.83 -4.29 -7.09
C ALA A 33 -2.93 -2.75 -7.13
N ARG A 34 -2.99 -2.16 -8.32
CA ARG A 34 -3.17 -0.72 -8.49
C ARG A 34 -4.53 -0.24 -7.98
N GLN A 35 -5.60 -0.99 -8.26
CA GLN A 35 -6.95 -0.67 -7.76
C GLN A 35 -7.03 -0.73 -6.24
N ASN A 36 -6.36 -1.69 -5.62
CA ASN A 36 -6.26 -1.78 -4.16
C ASN A 36 -5.56 -0.55 -3.57
N ARG A 37 -4.44 -0.08 -4.16
CA ARG A 37 -3.79 1.18 -3.72
C ARG A 37 -4.69 2.40 -3.88
N TRP A 38 -5.43 2.48 -4.99
CA TRP A 38 -6.38 3.57 -5.20
C TRP A 38 -7.54 3.54 -4.22
N PHE A 39 -8.04 2.34 -3.90
CA PHE A 39 -9.06 2.16 -2.88
C PHE A 39 -8.55 2.63 -1.51
N LEU A 40 -7.36 2.21 -1.10
CA LEU A 40 -6.73 2.62 0.15
C LEU A 40 -6.70 4.15 0.29
N GLY A 41 -6.20 4.86 -0.73
CA GLY A 41 -6.17 6.32 -0.72
C GLY A 41 -7.56 6.97 -0.59
N ARG A 42 -8.58 6.46 -1.31
CA ARG A 42 -9.95 6.98 -1.18
C ARG A 42 -10.55 6.71 0.20
N ALA A 43 -10.32 5.52 0.74
CA ALA A 43 -10.81 5.13 2.05
C ALA A 43 -10.19 5.98 3.16
N VAL A 44 -8.86 6.14 3.16
CA VAL A 44 -8.14 6.98 4.14
C VAL A 44 -8.60 8.42 4.06
N LYS A 45 -8.73 9.00 2.86
CA LYS A 45 -9.24 10.37 2.69
C LYS A 45 -10.65 10.54 3.25
N PHE A 46 -11.54 9.58 3.00
CA PHE A 46 -12.89 9.60 3.57
C PHE A 46 -12.86 9.53 5.11
N LEU A 47 -12.04 8.63 5.66
CA LEU A 47 -11.92 8.42 7.09
C LEU A 47 -11.35 9.66 7.80
N ALA A 48 -10.26 10.23 7.28
CA ALA A 48 -9.62 11.41 7.84
C ALA A 48 -10.48 12.68 7.72
N GLY A 49 -11.19 12.82 6.59
CA GLY A 49 -12.04 13.98 6.34
C GLY A 49 -13.45 13.79 6.88
N LYS A 50 -14.31 13.14 6.09
CA LYS A 50 -15.75 13.08 6.36
C LYS A 50 -16.11 12.30 7.63
N ALA A 51 -15.36 11.25 7.96
CA ALA A 51 -15.61 10.48 9.19
C ALA A 51 -14.86 11.03 10.42
N GLY A 52 -13.94 11.98 10.25
CA GLY A 52 -13.24 12.64 11.34
C GLY A 52 -12.22 11.78 12.11
N ILE A 53 -11.80 10.62 11.57
CA ILE A 53 -10.83 9.73 12.21
C ILE A 53 -9.42 10.33 12.11
N GLY A 54 -8.78 10.59 13.26
CA GLY A 54 -7.44 11.17 13.33
C GLY A 54 -6.30 10.17 13.62
N ARG A 55 -6.61 8.91 13.94
CA ARG A 55 -5.61 7.89 14.30
C ARG A 55 -5.81 6.63 13.49
N PHE A 56 -4.75 6.16 12.86
CA PHE A 56 -4.75 4.98 12.00
C PHE A 56 -3.74 3.95 12.49
N LEU A 57 -4.15 2.68 12.45
CA LEU A 57 -3.29 1.52 12.60
C LEU A 57 -3.36 0.74 11.28
N ASP A 58 -2.27 0.73 10.53
CA ASP A 58 -2.17 0.04 9.24
C ASP A 58 -1.38 -1.26 9.41
N ILE A 59 -2.06 -2.39 9.24
CA ILE A 59 -1.53 -3.74 9.50
C ILE A 59 -1.30 -4.44 8.15
N GLY A 60 -0.07 -4.85 7.89
CA GLY A 60 0.37 -5.31 6.57
C GLY A 60 0.60 -4.12 5.64
N SER A 61 1.31 -3.10 6.12
CA SER A 61 1.55 -1.85 5.39
C SER A 61 2.27 -2.08 4.06
N GLY A 62 3.07 -3.15 3.98
CA GLY A 62 3.97 -3.43 2.89
C GLY A 62 5.05 -2.37 2.75
N LEU A 63 5.75 -2.42 1.62
CA LEU A 63 6.80 -1.47 1.29
C LEU A 63 6.23 -0.04 1.11
N PRO A 64 7.01 1.00 1.43
CA PRO A 64 6.63 2.38 1.14
C PRO A 64 6.40 2.52 -0.37
N THR A 65 5.18 2.89 -0.76
CA THR A 65 4.81 3.06 -2.18
C THR A 65 4.12 4.40 -2.40
N MET A 66 3.63 4.66 -3.61
CA MET A 66 2.89 5.88 -3.91
C MET A 66 1.64 6.01 -3.01
N ASN A 67 1.47 7.19 -2.39
CA ASN A 67 0.36 7.56 -1.50
C ASN A 67 0.25 6.64 -0.27
N ASN A 68 1.21 6.76 0.63
CA ASN A 68 1.18 6.09 1.93
C ASN A 68 0.03 6.64 2.79
N VAL A 69 -0.49 5.81 3.71
CA VAL A 69 -1.63 6.18 4.58
C VAL A 69 -1.43 7.53 5.29
N HIS A 70 -0.25 7.79 5.85
CA HIS A 70 0.05 9.05 6.53
C HIS A 70 0.03 10.26 5.60
N GLU A 71 0.55 10.12 4.38
CA GLU A 71 0.54 11.20 3.37
C GLU A 71 -0.91 11.60 3.05
N VAL A 72 -1.78 10.61 2.82
CA VAL A 72 -3.20 10.86 2.49
C VAL A 72 -3.97 11.39 3.70
N ALA A 73 -3.73 10.83 4.89
CA ALA A 73 -4.39 11.24 6.12
C ALA A 73 -3.99 12.68 6.49
N GLN A 74 -2.70 12.99 6.49
CA GLN A 74 -2.16 14.30 6.87
C GLN A 74 -2.49 15.40 5.87
N ALA A 75 -2.55 15.08 4.56
CA ALA A 75 -3.05 16.01 3.56
C ALA A 75 -4.53 16.38 3.75
N THR A 76 -5.32 15.51 4.40
CA THR A 76 -6.73 15.75 4.70
C THR A 76 -6.95 16.34 6.10
N ARG A 77 -6.11 15.94 7.06
CA ARG A 77 -6.18 16.28 8.48
C ARG A 77 -4.74 16.34 9.04
N ALA A 78 -4.21 17.55 9.22
CA ALA A 78 -2.79 17.76 9.53
C ALA A 78 -2.30 17.12 10.84
N ASP A 79 -3.17 16.94 11.83
CA ASP A 79 -2.88 16.29 13.12
C ASP A 79 -3.08 14.75 13.09
N ALA A 80 -3.23 14.14 11.91
CA ALA A 80 -3.43 12.70 11.81
C ALA A 80 -2.17 11.91 12.17
N GLU A 81 -2.34 10.90 13.02
CA GLU A 81 -1.30 9.98 13.47
C GLU A 81 -1.50 8.60 12.81
N VAL A 82 -0.41 8.00 12.33
CA VAL A 82 -0.43 6.68 11.68
C VAL A 82 0.65 5.80 12.27
N VAL A 83 0.27 4.59 12.68
CA VAL A 83 1.19 3.52 13.05
C VAL A 83 1.14 2.45 11.97
N TYR A 84 2.31 2.10 11.43
CA TYR A 84 2.47 1.00 10.48
C TYR A 84 2.98 -0.25 11.19
N VAL A 85 2.39 -1.39 10.85
CA VAL A 85 2.79 -2.70 11.34
C VAL A 85 2.98 -3.61 10.14
N ASP A 86 4.16 -4.19 10.02
CA ASP A 86 4.45 -5.25 9.06
C ASP A 86 5.38 -6.29 9.70
N ASN A 87 5.32 -7.52 9.20
CA ASN A 87 6.18 -8.60 9.67
C ASN A 87 7.39 -8.85 8.75
N ASP A 88 7.40 -8.25 7.54
CA ASP A 88 8.54 -8.32 6.63
C ASP A 88 9.63 -7.34 7.08
N PRO A 89 10.83 -7.82 7.48
CA PRO A 89 11.93 -6.96 7.91
C PRO A 89 12.38 -5.96 6.84
N VAL A 90 12.13 -6.23 5.55
CA VAL A 90 12.49 -5.32 4.45
C VAL A 90 11.72 -4.00 4.56
N VAL A 91 10.55 -3.98 5.22
CA VAL A 91 9.77 -2.75 5.44
C VAL A 91 10.45 -1.77 6.40
N LEU A 92 11.33 -2.26 7.29
CA LEU A 92 12.10 -1.44 8.24
C LEU A 92 13.43 -0.92 7.68
N ALA A 93 13.87 -1.43 6.52
CA ALA A 93 15.23 -1.31 6.02
C ALA A 93 15.52 0.00 5.27
#